data_AF-A0AAW7APZ5-F1
#
_entry.id   AF-A0AAW7APZ5-F1
#
_cell.length_a   1.000
_cell.length_b   1.000
_cell.length_c   1.000
_cell.angle_alpha   90.00
_cell.angle_beta   90.00
_cell.angle_gamma   90.00
#
_symmetry.space_group_name_H-M   'P 1'
#
loop_
_entity.id
_entity.type
_entity.pdbx_description
1 polymer ?
#
loop_
_entity_poly.entity_id
_entity_poly.type
_entity_poly.pdbx_seq_one_letter_code
_entity_poly.pdbx_strand_id
1 'polypeptide(L)'
;MEDKLNLYKDEELLKSENYVEGKANVTIDSLDADTDYPKGTYQVSRENENGESKKKDVPAFKTKPILVTGVTLNKEALDLTVGDQQKITATVAPGTATDKSVEYSSSDKAVATVDGEGNITAVAKGSADITVTTTDGNKTAECTVTITEKEVEEPEALNIETKTNTADVSAK
;
A
#
# COMPACT_ATOMS: atom_id res chain seq x y z
N MET A 1 3.89 -33.98 40.61
CA MET A 1 4.08 -33.11 39.42
C MET A 1 2.81 -32.28 39.31
N GLU A 2 2.89 -30.99 38.96
CA GLU A 2 1.66 -30.23 38.69
C GLU A 2 1.10 -30.68 37.33
N ASP A 3 -0.21 -30.86 37.25
CA ASP A 3 -0.87 -31.19 35.99
C ASP A 3 -0.68 -30.03 35.01
N LYS A 4 -0.38 -30.36 33.76
CA LYS A 4 -0.12 -29.41 32.68
C LYS A 4 -0.99 -29.67 31.46
N LEU A 5 -1.32 -28.60 30.76
CA LEU A 5 -1.93 -28.62 29.45
C LEU A 5 -0.90 -28.13 28.42
N ASN A 6 -0.54 -29.03 27.53
CA ASN A 6 0.46 -28.82 26.49
C ASN A 6 -0.24 -28.48 25.17
N LEU A 7 0.25 -27.47 24.45
CA LEU A 7 -0.18 -27.09 23.12
C LEU A 7 0.95 -27.39 22.13
N TYR A 8 0.59 -28.06 21.06
CA TYR A 8 1.50 -28.44 19.98
C TYR A 8 1.04 -27.82 18.66
N LYS A 9 2.00 -27.60 17.77
CA LYS A 9 1.79 -27.37 16.33
C LYS A 9 2.80 -28.22 15.58
N ASP A 10 2.36 -28.99 14.59
CA ASP A 10 3.24 -29.85 13.78
C ASP A 10 4.16 -30.75 14.64
N GLU A 11 3.60 -31.34 15.70
CA GLU A 11 4.28 -32.15 16.73
C GLU A 11 5.25 -31.42 17.68
N GLU A 12 5.61 -30.17 17.41
CA GLU A 12 6.43 -29.32 18.28
C GLU A 12 5.62 -28.75 19.44
N LEU A 13 6.16 -28.83 20.66
CA LEU A 13 5.55 -28.23 21.85
C LEU A 13 5.73 -26.70 21.81
N LEU A 14 4.62 -25.97 21.65
CA LEU A 14 4.62 -24.51 21.65
C LEU A 14 4.53 -23.92 23.07
N LYS A 15 3.68 -24.51 23.91
CA LYS A 15 3.36 -23.95 25.23
C LYS A 15 2.90 -25.05 26.19
N SER A 16 3.18 -24.88 27.48
CA SER A 16 2.80 -25.80 28.55
C SER A 16 2.34 -24.98 29.76
N GLU A 17 1.08 -25.11 30.13
CA GLU A 17 0.44 -24.31 31.19
C GLU A 17 -0.07 -25.20 32.32
N ASN A 18 0.12 -24.75 33.57
CA ASN A 18 -0.33 -25.49 34.74
C ASN A 18 -1.85 -25.42 34.91
N TYR A 19 -2.44 -26.47 35.49
CA TYR A 19 -3.82 -26.45 35.95
C TYR A 19 -3.95 -25.61 37.22
N VAL A 20 -4.77 -24.57 37.17
CA VAL A 20 -5.07 -23.70 38.30
C VAL A 20 -6.58 -23.70 38.51
N GLU A 21 -7.05 -23.98 39.72
CA GLU A 21 -8.48 -23.95 40.09
C GLU A 21 -9.39 -24.83 39.21
N GLY A 22 -8.90 -26.00 38.78
CA GLY A 22 -9.70 -26.97 38.03
C GLY A 22 -9.90 -26.63 36.55
N LYS A 23 -9.20 -25.63 36.04
CA LYS A 23 -9.14 -25.30 34.61
C LYS A 23 -7.68 -25.11 34.18
N ALA A 24 -7.40 -25.49 32.95
CA ALA A 24 -6.19 -25.07 32.25
C ALA A 24 -6.63 -24.38 30.96
N ASN A 25 -6.00 -23.25 30.66
CA ASN A 25 -6.14 -22.56 29.39
C ASN A 25 -4.78 -22.52 28.71
N VAL A 26 -4.79 -22.55 27.39
CA VAL A 26 -3.59 -22.31 26.60
C VAL A 26 -3.96 -21.34 25.49
N THR A 27 -3.09 -20.36 25.27
CA THR A 27 -3.29 -19.31 24.28
C THR A 27 -2.34 -19.52 23.12
N ILE A 28 -2.84 -19.33 21.90
CA ILE A 28 -2.03 -19.30 20.69
C ILE A 28 -1.74 -17.83 20.37
N ASP A 29 -0.53 -17.37 20.69
CA ASP A 29 -0.18 -15.94 20.61
C ASP A 29 0.28 -15.50 19.21
N SER A 30 0.71 -16.45 18.36
CA SER A 30 1.30 -16.18 17.04
C SER A 30 0.40 -16.69 15.91
N LEU A 31 -0.81 -16.12 15.85
CA LEU A 31 -1.74 -16.37 14.76
C LEU A 31 -1.60 -15.29 13.68
N ASP A 32 -1.60 -15.72 12.44
CA ASP A 32 -1.64 -14.87 11.26
C ASP A 32 -3.08 -14.40 11.04
N ALA A 33 -3.25 -13.15 10.61
CA ALA A 33 -4.57 -12.58 10.30
C ALA A 33 -5.14 -13.17 9.01
N ASP A 34 -6.47 -13.16 8.89
CA ASP A 34 -7.23 -13.72 7.75
C ASP A 34 -6.78 -15.14 7.29
N THR A 35 -6.37 -15.98 8.24
CA THR A 35 -5.78 -17.29 7.97
C THR A 35 -6.69 -18.41 8.45
N ASP A 36 -6.92 -19.39 7.57
CA ASP A 36 -7.64 -20.62 7.85
C ASP A 36 -6.70 -21.65 8.49
N TYR A 37 -7.00 -22.04 9.73
CA TYR A 37 -6.30 -23.09 10.46
C TYR A 37 -7.14 -24.36 10.45
N PRO A 38 -6.78 -25.38 9.66
CA PRO A 38 -7.56 -26.61 9.60
C PRO A 38 -7.48 -27.39 10.91
N LYS A 39 -8.45 -28.29 11.08
CA LYS A 39 -8.47 -29.19 12.24
C LYS A 39 -7.15 -29.97 12.32
N GLY A 40 -6.57 -30.00 13.50
CA GLY A 40 -5.33 -30.76 13.76
C GLY A 40 -4.05 -29.99 13.47
N THR A 41 -4.11 -28.76 12.94
CA THR A 41 -2.92 -27.88 12.89
C THR A 41 -2.35 -27.64 14.29
N TYR A 42 -3.25 -27.43 15.25
CA TYR A 42 -2.91 -27.38 16.66
C TYR A 42 -3.46 -28.62 17.36
N GLN A 43 -2.71 -29.11 18.33
CA GLN A 43 -3.12 -30.24 19.16
C GLN A 43 -2.86 -29.93 20.62
N VAL A 44 -3.67 -30.51 21.50
CA VAL A 44 -3.50 -30.39 22.95
C VAL A 44 -3.35 -31.74 23.61
N SER A 45 -2.57 -31.81 24.67
CA SER A 45 -2.46 -32.98 25.53
C SER A 45 -2.35 -32.58 26.99
N ARG A 46 -2.74 -33.48 27.88
CA ARG A 46 -2.53 -33.33 29.33
C ARG A 46 -1.30 -34.11 29.75
N GLU A 47 -0.44 -33.50 30.53
CA GLU A 47 0.73 -34.14 31.14
C GLU A 47 0.59 -34.10 32.66
N ASN A 48 0.87 -35.22 33.32
CA ASN A 48 0.94 -35.32 34.76
C ASN A 48 2.04 -36.29 35.19
N GLU A 49 2.08 -36.66 36.47
CA GLU A 49 3.07 -37.62 37.00
C GLU A 49 3.02 -39.01 36.35
N ASN A 50 1.93 -39.38 35.69
CA ASN A 50 1.78 -40.64 34.96
C ASN A 50 2.16 -40.53 33.47
N GLY A 51 2.62 -39.36 33.02
CA GLY A 51 3.01 -39.08 31.64
C GLY A 51 1.98 -38.29 30.84
N GLU A 52 2.16 -38.26 29.52
CA GLU A 52 1.36 -37.45 28.59
C GLU A 52 0.21 -38.25 27.97
N SER A 53 -0.98 -37.66 27.93
CA SER A 53 -2.16 -38.21 27.24
C SER A 53 -1.99 -38.19 25.72
N LYS A 54 -2.82 -38.96 24.99
CA LYS A 54 -2.91 -38.82 23.53
C LYS A 54 -3.29 -37.39 23.12
N LYS A 55 -2.53 -36.83 22.18
CA LYS A 55 -2.83 -35.54 21.56
C LYS A 55 -4.23 -35.51 20.96
N LYS A 56 -4.91 -34.38 21.11
CA LYS A 56 -6.24 -34.11 20.56
C LYS A 56 -6.22 -32.89 19.68
N ASP A 57 -6.79 -33.04 18.49
CA ASP A 57 -6.89 -31.96 17.51
C ASP A 57 -7.75 -30.82 18.04
N VAL A 58 -7.21 -29.61 17.95
CA VAL A 58 -8.00 -28.39 18.03
C VAL A 58 -8.89 -28.34 16.79
N PRO A 59 -10.19 -28.00 16.92
CA PRO A 59 -11.09 -27.81 15.78
C PRO A 59 -10.56 -26.78 14.77
N ALA A 60 -11.02 -26.85 13.53
CA ALA A 60 -10.69 -25.83 12.54
C ALA A 60 -11.23 -24.46 12.98
N PHE A 61 -10.45 -23.41 12.73
CA PHE A 61 -10.86 -22.03 12.97
C PHE A 61 -10.22 -21.09 11.96
N LYS A 62 -10.79 -19.89 11.79
CA LYS A 62 -10.25 -18.84 10.94
C LYS A 62 -10.06 -17.56 11.74
N THR A 63 -8.93 -16.90 11.56
CA THR A 63 -8.70 -15.58 12.16
C THR A 63 -9.40 -14.49 11.36
N LYS A 64 -9.70 -13.37 12.00
CA LYS A 64 -10.30 -12.22 11.31
C LYS A 64 -9.24 -11.43 10.53
N PRO A 65 -9.63 -10.76 9.44
CA PRO A 65 -8.75 -9.79 8.79
C PRO A 65 -8.47 -8.60 9.71
N ILE A 66 -7.31 -7.97 9.51
CA ILE A 66 -6.97 -6.70 10.14
C ILE A 66 -7.41 -5.62 9.15
N LEU A 67 -8.46 -4.89 9.52
CA LEU A 67 -9.03 -3.86 8.66
C LEU A 67 -8.18 -2.59 8.65
N VAL A 68 -8.23 -1.88 7.54
CA VAL A 68 -7.60 -0.56 7.45
C VAL A 68 -8.34 0.46 8.33
N THR A 69 -7.57 1.32 8.97
CA THR A 69 -8.09 2.43 9.80
C THR A 69 -7.86 3.79 9.14
N GLY A 70 -6.90 3.90 8.22
CA GLY A 70 -6.63 5.15 7.50
C GLY A 70 -5.72 4.97 6.30
N VAL A 71 -5.64 6.04 5.50
CA VAL A 71 -4.70 6.19 4.39
C VAL A 71 -4.16 7.61 4.41
N THR A 72 -2.88 7.79 4.10
CA THR A 72 -2.24 9.09 3.96
C THR A 72 -1.49 9.16 2.63
N LEU A 73 -1.28 10.36 2.12
CA LEU A 73 -0.43 10.61 0.96
C LEU A 73 0.86 11.28 1.41
N ASN A 74 1.95 11.04 0.68
CA ASN A 74 3.22 11.74 0.91
C ASN A 74 3.18 13.23 0.51
N LYS A 75 2.20 13.63 -0.29
CA LYS A 75 1.99 15.00 -0.78
C LYS A 75 0.49 15.27 -0.82
N GLU A 76 0.10 16.43 -0.32
CA GLU A 76 -1.30 16.91 -0.33
C GLU A 76 -1.52 17.96 -1.42
N ALA A 77 -0.45 18.56 -1.94
CA ALA A 77 -0.50 19.51 -3.04
C ALA A 77 0.69 19.33 -3.98
N LEU A 78 0.47 19.61 -5.27
CA LEU A 78 1.48 19.57 -6.32
C LEU A 78 1.28 20.73 -7.29
N ASP A 79 2.38 21.41 -7.60
CA ASP A 79 2.44 22.37 -8.70
C ASP A 79 3.27 21.75 -9.83
N LEU A 80 2.65 21.60 -11.00
CA LEU A 80 3.24 20.95 -12.17
C LEU A 80 3.12 21.84 -13.40
N THR A 81 4.00 21.63 -14.38
CA THR A 81 3.85 22.22 -15.71
C THR A 81 3.20 21.22 -16.65
N VAL A 82 2.46 21.68 -17.67
CA VAL A 82 1.90 20.79 -18.70
C VAL A 82 2.99 19.86 -19.27
N GLY A 83 2.71 18.55 -19.24
CA GLY A 83 3.62 17.49 -19.68
C GLY A 83 4.47 16.87 -18.57
N ASP A 84 4.51 17.48 -17.38
CA ASP A 84 5.22 16.92 -16.23
C ASP A 84 4.54 15.67 -15.70
N GLN A 85 5.36 14.81 -15.09
CA GLN A 85 4.90 13.62 -14.39
C GLN A 85 5.42 13.64 -12.96
N GLN A 86 4.58 13.18 -12.03
CA GLN A 86 4.92 13.14 -10.62
C GLN A 86 4.28 11.94 -9.96
N LYS A 87 5.04 11.26 -9.09
CA LYS A 87 4.50 10.14 -8.30
C LYS A 87 4.04 10.62 -6.92
N ILE A 88 2.85 10.16 -6.54
CA ILE A 88 2.35 10.18 -5.16
C ILE A 88 2.34 8.76 -4.61
N THR A 89 2.61 8.64 -3.31
CA THR A 89 2.66 7.35 -2.61
C THR A 89 1.62 7.38 -1.50
N ALA A 90 0.69 6.43 -1.55
CA ALA A 90 -0.25 6.20 -0.46
C ALA A 90 0.34 5.28 0.60
N THR A 91 0.11 5.60 1.87
CA THR A 91 0.49 4.79 3.02
C THR A 91 -0.76 4.39 3.78
N VAL A 92 -1.03 3.08 3.84
CA VAL A 92 -2.18 2.51 4.55
C VAL A 92 -1.81 2.19 6.00
N ALA A 93 -2.71 2.55 6.92
CA ALA A 93 -2.59 2.26 8.34
C ALA A 93 -3.76 1.34 8.80
N PRO A 94 -3.51 0.37 9.70
CA PRO A 94 -2.21 -0.01 10.23
C PRO A 94 -1.35 -0.72 9.18
N GLY A 95 -0.03 -0.69 9.36
CA GLY A 95 0.91 -1.43 8.49
C GLY A 95 0.75 -2.95 8.53
N THR A 96 -0.08 -3.47 9.44
CA THR A 96 -0.45 -4.89 9.56
C THR A 96 -1.81 -5.21 8.95
N ALA A 97 -2.49 -4.25 8.30
CA ALA A 97 -3.74 -4.53 7.60
C ALA A 97 -3.55 -5.66 6.57
N THR A 98 -4.55 -6.55 6.50
CA THR A 98 -4.51 -7.72 5.62
C THR A 98 -4.74 -7.35 4.16
N ASP A 99 -5.52 -6.30 3.90
CA ASP A 99 -5.65 -5.68 2.58
C ASP A 99 -5.12 -4.24 2.66
N LYS A 100 -4.21 -3.90 1.75
CA LYS A 100 -3.61 -2.56 1.63
C LYS A 100 -3.78 -2.00 0.23
N SER A 101 -4.62 -2.61 -0.59
CA SER A 101 -4.89 -2.13 -1.93
C SER A 101 -5.62 -0.79 -1.88
N VAL A 102 -5.27 0.07 -2.83
CA VAL A 102 -5.81 1.41 -2.96
C VAL A 102 -6.18 1.67 -4.41
N GLU A 103 -7.18 2.50 -4.61
CA GLU A 103 -7.61 2.97 -5.92
C GLU A 103 -7.39 4.47 -6.01
N TYR A 104 -6.91 4.93 -7.15
CA TYR A 104 -6.69 6.35 -7.44
C TYR A 104 -7.74 6.84 -8.43
N SER A 105 -8.19 8.06 -8.23
CA SER A 105 -9.11 8.75 -9.12
C SER A 105 -8.73 10.22 -9.26
N SER A 106 -9.04 10.80 -10.42
CA SER A 106 -8.89 12.24 -10.67
C SER A 106 -10.26 12.86 -10.83
N SER A 107 -10.47 14.02 -10.22
CA SER A 107 -11.69 14.82 -10.41
C SER A 107 -11.83 15.36 -11.83
N ASP A 108 -10.71 15.60 -12.53
CA ASP A 108 -10.70 16.02 -13.94
C ASP A 108 -9.52 15.39 -14.71
N LYS A 109 -9.83 14.33 -15.47
CA LYS A 109 -8.87 13.62 -16.34
C LYS A 109 -8.40 14.42 -17.56
N ALA A 110 -9.09 15.50 -17.93
CA ALA A 110 -8.63 16.39 -18.99
C ALA A 110 -7.53 17.35 -18.50
N VAL A 111 -7.46 17.60 -17.19
CA VAL A 111 -6.44 18.42 -16.53
C VAL A 111 -5.29 17.55 -16.02
N ALA A 112 -5.58 16.52 -15.22
CA ALA A 112 -4.58 15.61 -14.67
C ALA A 112 -5.08 14.16 -14.65
N THR A 113 -4.25 13.21 -15.08
CA THR A 113 -4.55 11.78 -14.98
C THR A 113 -3.67 11.11 -13.96
N VAL A 114 -4.19 10.10 -13.26
CA VAL A 114 -3.44 9.25 -12.33
C VAL A 114 -3.64 7.78 -12.72
N ASP A 115 -2.58 6.98 -12.64
CA ASP A 115 -2.65 5.52 -12.85
C ASP A 115 -2.81 4.74 -11.53
N GLY A 116 -2.91 3.42 -11.63
CA GLY A 116 -3.06 2.53 -10.46
C GLY A 116 -1.83 2.46 -9.55
N GLU A 117 -0.68 3.01 -9.97
CA GLU A 117 0.55 3.06 -9.17
C GLU A 117 0.77 4.45 -8.53
N GLY A 118 -0.14 5.39 -8.74
CA GLY A 118 -0.06 6.76 -8.23
C GLY A 118 0.83 7.69 -9.07
N ASN A 119 1.10 7.35 -10.34
CA ASN A 119 1.80 8.26 -11.24
C ASN A 119 0.80 9.25 -11.85
N ILE A 120 1.01 10.54 -11.58
CA ILE A 120 0.21 11.64 -12.09
C ILE A 120 0.88 12.19 -13.35
N THR A 121 0.08 12.45 -14.39
CA THR A 121 0.50 13.15 -15.62
C THR A 121 -0.28 14.44 -15.77
N ALA A 122 0.43 15.55 -15.96
CA ALA A 122 -0.15 16.86 -16.22
C ALA A 122 -0.55 16.98 -17.70
N VAL A 123 -1.85 17.06 -17.98
CA VAL A 123 -2.41 17.05 -19.35
C VAL A 123 -2.67 18.46 -19.85
N ALA A 124 -3.31 19.30 -19.03
CA ALA A 124 -3.67 20.67 -19.39
C ALA A 124 -3.62 21.59 -18.17
N LYS A 125 -3.47 22.89 -18.43
CA LYS A 125 -3.53 23.92 -17.39
C LYS A 125 -4.89 23.89 -16.67
N GLY A 126 -4.85 23.97 -15.35
CA GLY A 126 -6.03 23.90 -14.51
C GLY A 126 -5.71 23.42 -13.10
N SER A 127 -6.74 23.04 -12.35
CA SER A 127 -6.61 22.38 -11.06
C SER A 127 -7.43 21.10 -11.08
N ALA A 128 -6.88 20.01 -10.57
CA ALA A 128 -7.57 18.73 -10.42
C ALA A 128 -7.20 18.09 -9.08
N ASP A 129 -8.14 17.40 -8.46
CA ASP A 129 -7.93 16.71 -7.21
C ASP A 129 -7.77 15.21 -7.46
N ILE A 130 -6.70 14.65 -6.91
CA ILE A 130 -6.42 13.23 -6.96
C ILE A 130 -6.82 12.60 -5.64
N THR A 131 -7.86 11.78 -5.67
CA THR A 131 -8.36 11.06 -4.50
C THR A 131 -7.84 9.62 -4.51
N VAL A 132 -7.24 9.20 -3.40
CA VAL A 132 -6.93 7.80 -3.12
C VAL A 132 -7.96 7.23 -2.17
N THR A 133 -8.47 6.03 -2.45
CA THR A 133 -9.44 5.32 -1.62
C THR A 133 -8.94 3.91 -1.32
N THR A 134 -8.96 3.48 -0.06
CA THR A 134 -8.70 2.08 0.29
C THR A 134 -9.89 1.21 -0.11
N THR A 135 -9.62 0.08 -0.74
CA THR A 135 -10.63 -0.91 -1.16
C THR A 135 -11.32 -1.54 0.06
N ASP A 136 -10.53 -1.85 1.08
CA ASP A 136 -11.01 -2.20 2.40
C ASP A 136 -11.36 -0.93 3.19
N GLY A 137 -12.50 -0.88 3.87
CA GLY A 137 -12.82 0.21 4.81
C GLY A 137 -13.10 1.62 4.27
N ASN A 138 -13.04 1.87 2.94
CA ASN A 138 -13.37 3.14 2.27
C ASN A 138 -12.70 4.38 2.90
N LYS A 139 -11.41 4.30 3.25
CA LYS A 139 -10.64 5.44 3.77
C LYS A 139 -10.10 6.24 2.61
N THR A 140 -10.13 7.57 2.72
CA THR A 140 -9.76 8.46 1.64
C THR A 140 -8.66 9.43 2.04
N ALA A 141 -7.79 9.78 1.10
CA ALA A 141 -6.89 10.92 1.17
C ALA A 141 -6.87 11.63 -0.19
N GLU A 142 -6.50 12.91 -0.20
CA GLU A 142 -6.63 13.78 -1.37
C GLU A 142 -5.33 14.55 -1.61
N CYS A 143 -5.02 14.77 -2.88
CA CYS A 143 -3.93 15.64 -3.31
C CYS A 143 -4.39 16.59 -4.41
N THR A 144 -4.32 17.89 -4.16
CA THR A 144 -4.66 18.91 -5.16
C THR A 144 -3.49 19.16 -6.10
N VAL A 145 -3.73 19.06 -7.40
CA VAL A 145 -2.73 19.26 -8.46
C VAL A 145 -3.08 20.52 -9.23
N THR A 146 -2.20 21.51 -9.17
CA THR A 146 -2.29 22.75 -9.96
C THR A 146 -1.31 22.67 -11.12
N ILE A 147 -1.80 22.86 -12.34
CA ILE A 147 -1.00 22.79 -13.55
C ILE A 147 -0.91 24.16 -14.21
N THR A 148 0.31 24.61 -14.45
CA THR A 148 0.62 25.85 -15.18
C THR A 148 1.11 25.55 -16.60
N GLU A 149 1.01 26.55 -17.48
CA GLU A 149 1.56 26.45 -18.84
C GLU A 149 3.09 26.44 -18.81
N LYS A 150 3.68 25.69 -19.74
CA LYS A 150 5.12 25.76 -19.99
C LYS A 150 5.45 27.11 -20.62
N GLU A 151 6.24 27.91 -19.93
CA GLU A 151 6.81 29.11 -20.53
C GLU A 151 7.75 28.68 -21.67
N VAL A 152 7.33 28.93 -22.90
CA VAL A 152 8.15 28.66 -24.09
C VAL A 152 9.14 29.81 -24.20
N GLU A 153 10.39 29.60 -23.80
CA GLU A 153 11.46 30.49 -24.24
C GLU A 153 11.59 30.33 -25.76
N GLU A 154 11.11 31.35 -26.48
CA GLU A 154 11.17 31.45 -27.93
C GLU A 154 12.65 31.42 -28.38
N PRO A 155 13.05 30.62 -29.38
CA PRO A 155 14.44 30.62 -29.84
C PRO A 155 14.78 32.01 -30.41
N GLU A 156 15.86 32.62 -29.90
CA GLU A 156 16.40 33.87 -30.46
C GLU A 156 16.55 33.75 -31.98
N ALA A 157 15.85 34.59 -32.73
CA ALA A 157 15.96 34.63 -34.19
C ALA A 157 17.40 35.01 -34.58
N LEU A 158 18.14 34.09 -35.21
CA LEU A 158 19.45 34.36 -35.81
C LEU A 158 19.27 35.34 -36.98
N ASN A 159 19.51 36.63 -36.75
CA ASN A 159 19.48 37.67 -37.78
C ASN A 159 20.68 37.49 -38.74
N ILE A 160 20.44 36.91 -39.92
CA ILE A 160 21.43 36.90 -41.00
C ILE A 160 21.17 38.14 -41.87
N GLU A 161 21.94 39.20 -41.65
CA GLU A 161 21.95 40.38 -42.52
C GLU A 161 22.35 39.98 -43.96
N THR A 162 21.43 40.13 -44.91
CA THR A 162 21.69 39.94 -46.33
C THR A 162 22.57 41.07 -46.85
N LYS A 163 23.88 40.85 -46.97
CA LYS A 163 24.74 41.71 -47.82
C LYS A 163 24.48 41.37 -49.28
N THR A 164 23.68 42.20 -49.96
CA THR A 164 23.59 42.23 -51.42
C THR A 164 24.95 42.57 -52.00
N ASN A 165 25.61 41.59 -52.64
CA ASN A 165 26.80 41.83 -53.45
C ASN A 165 26.36 42.14 -54.89
N THR A 166 26.32 43.42 -55.22
CA THR A 166 26.13 43.88 -56.61
C THR A 166 27.44 43.67 -57.35
N ALA A 167 27.56 42.56 -58.09
CA ALA A 167 28.67 42.37 -59.01
C ALA A 167 28.41 43.19 -60.29
N ASP A 168 29.14 44.30 -60.38
CA ASP A 168 29.41 45.07 -61.59
C ASP A 168 30.05 44.15 -62.64
N VAL A 169 29.41 43.99 -63.81
CA VAL A 169 30.01 43.34 -64.98
C VAL A 169 30.07 44.37 -66.10
N SER A 170 31.12 45.20 -66.07
CA SER A 170 31.61 45.94 -67.22
C SER A 170 32.97 45.38 -67.64
N ALA A 171 33.02 44.65 -68.76
CA ALA A 171 34.26 44.44 -69.49
C ALA A 171 34.02 44.06 -70.96
N LYS A 172 34.18 45.09 -71.81
CA LYS A 172 34.85 45.14 -73.12
C LYS A 172 34.17 44.58 -74.38
#